data_AF-A0A1Q3EKM3-F1
#
_entry.id   AF-A0A1Q3EKM3-F1
#
_cell.length_a   1.000
_cell.length_b   1.000
_cell.length_c   1.000
_cell.angle_alpha   90.00
_cell.angle_beta   90.00
_cell.angle_gamma   90.00
#
_symmetry.space_group_name_H-M   'P 1'
#
loop_
_entity.id
_entity.type
_entity.pdbx_description
1 polymer ?
#
loop_
_entity_poly.entity_id
_entity_poly.type
_entity_poly.pdbx_seq_one_letter_code
_entity_poly.pdbx_strand_id
1 'polypeptide(L)'
;MGCVQSAGVDEEAKARNDEIENQLKRDRMMAKNEIKMLLLGAGESGKSTVLKQMKLIHHGGYNDNERESYKEIIFSNTVQSMRAILDALPSLDLSLNPSNDARRATILALPLQLEVDVMPRDVADSIKGIWNDPAVKEAVRRSREFQLNDSAVYYFNSIDRMSGPVCSRAIGPVVFTRERRIS
;
A
#
# COMPACT_ATOMS: atom_id res chain seq x y z
N MET A 1 -67.13 -9.52 19.83
CA MET A 1 -65.89 -9.48 20.64
C MET A 1 -65.09 -10.72 20.31
N GLY A 2 -64.05 -10.59 19.49
CA GLY A 2 -63.17 -11.69 19.12
C GLY A 2 -61.73 -11.30 19.43
N CYS A 3 -61.14 -11.94 20.44
CA CYS A 3 -59.74 -11.80 20.80
C CYS A 3 -58.87 -12.47 19.73
N VAL A 4 -58.18 -11.67 18.93
CA VAL A 4 -57.08 -12.11 18.06
C VAL A 4 -55.90 -12.50 18.95
N GLN A 5 -55.36 -13.69 18.72
CA GLN A 5 -54.29 -14.33 19.50
C GLN A 5 -52.96 -13.59 19.34
N SER A 6 -52.48 -12.95 20.39
CA SER A 6 -51.11 -12.38 20.47
C SER A 6 -50.02 -13.43 20.75
N ALA A 7 -50.39 -14.69 21.02
CA ALA A 7 -49.46 -15.71 21.53
C ALA A 7 -48.42 -16.21 20.51
N GLY A 8 -48.75 -16.25 19.20
CA GLY A 8 -47.84 -16.76 18.17
C GLY A 8 -46.70 -15.79 17.81
N VAL A 9 -46.95 -14.48 17.91
CA VAL A 9 -45.94 -13.44 17.65
C VAL A 9 -44.97 -13.32 18.83
N ASP A 10 -45.47 -13.53 20.06
CA ASP A 10 -44.65 -13.48 21.27
C ASP A 10 -43.64 -14.64 21.35
N GLU A 11 -43.98 -15.85 20.91
CA GLU A 11 -43.01 -16.98 20.93
C GLU A 11 -41.91 -16.84 19.87
N GLU A 12 -42.24 -16.43 18.64
CA GLU A 12 -41.22 -16.15 17.62
C GLU A 12 -40.35 -14.94 17.99
N ALA A 13 -40.95 -13.89 18.56
CA ALA A 13 -40.20 -12.73 19.06
C ALA A 13 -39.28 -13.12 20.22
N LYS A 14 -39.74 -14.00 21.12
CA LYS A 14 -38.94 -14.54 22.22
C LYS A 14 -37.80 -15.42 21.73
N ALA A 15 -38.04 -16.30 20.77
CA ALA A 15 -37.00 -17.12 20.15
C ALA A 15 -35.91 -16.28 19.47
N ARG A 16 -36.30 -15.22 18.73
CA ARG A 16 -35.33 -14.24 18.18
C ARG A 16 -34.58 -13.50 19.27
N ASN A 17 -35.26 -13.10 20.34
CA ASN A 17 -34.64 -12.38 21.45
C ASN A 17 -33.60 -13.26 22.18
N ASP A 18 -33.93 -14.54 22.41
CA ASP A 18 -33.03 -15.52 23.00
C ASP A 18 -31.81 -15.80 22.09
N GLU A 19 -32.00 -15.80 20.76
CA GLU A 19 -30.89 -15.93 19.81
C GLU A 19 -29.97 -14.69 19.82
N ILE A 20 -30.55 -13.48 19.90
CA ILE A 20 -29.80 -12.23 20.04
C ILE A 20 -29.02 -12.20 21.37
N GLU A 21 -29.64 -12.59 22.48
CA GLU A 21 -28.98 -12.71 23.79
C GLU A 21 -27.80 -13.68 23.75
N ASN A 22 -27.96 -14.83 23.09
CA ASN A 22 -26.90 -15.82 22.91
C ASN A 22 -25.77 -15.30 22.03
N GLN A 23 -26.07 -14.56 20.95
CA GLN A 23 -25.06 -13.87 20.15
C GLN A 23 -24.31 -12.82 20.98
N LEU A 24 -25.01 -11.94 21.70
CA LEU A 24 -24.42 -10.94 22.60
C LEU A 24 -23.53 -11.55 23.68
N LYS A 25 -23.91 -12.71 24.22
CA LYS A 25 -23.11 -13.43 25.23
C LYS A 25 -21.82 -13.99 24.61
N ARG A 26 -21.89 -14.56 23.40
CA ARG A 26 -20.71 -15.00 22.66
C ARG A 26 -19.79 -13.82 22.33
N ASP A 27 -20.35 -12.71 21.85
CA ASP A 27 -19.60 -11.51 21.50
C ASP A 27 -18.94 -10.88 22.73
N ARG A 28 -19.64 -10.84 23.88
CA ARG A 28 -19.05 -10.39 25.17
C ARG A 28 -17.89 -11.29 25.60
N MET A 29 -17.99 -12.60 25.38
CA MET A 29 -16.93 -13.53 25.74
C MET A 29 -15.73 -13.39 24.80
N MET A 30 -15.97 -13.21 23.50
CA MET A 30 -14.93 -12.92 22.52
C MET A 30 -14.24 -11.57 22.79
N ALA A 31 -15.02 -10.51 23.07
CA ALA A 31 -14.50 -9.19 23.39
C ALA A 31 -13.69 -9.15 24.69
N LYS A 32 -14.05 -9.98 25.69
CA LYS A 32 -13.24 -10.14 26.92
C LYS A 32 -11.88 -10.80 26.67
N ASN A 33 -11.80 -11.67 25.67
CA ASN A 33 -10.58 -12.36 25.28
C ASN A 33 -9.80 -11.60 24.20
N GLU A 34 -10.34 -10.50 23.67
CA GLU A 34 -9.69 -9.65 22.67
C GLU A 34 -8.64 -8.76 23.33
N ILE A 35 -7.37 -8.94 22.95
CA ILE A 35 -6.27 -8.09 23.40
C ILE A 35 -6.13 -6.91 22.42
N LYS A 36 -6.49 -5.71 22.87
CA LYS A 36 -6.34 -4.48 22.08
C LYS A 36 -4.95 -3.89 22.32
N MET A 37 -4.17 -3.74 21.24
CA MET A 37 -2.85 -3.12 21.28
C MET A 37 -2.87 -1.77 20.55
N LEU A 38 -2.35 -0.72 21.20
CA LEU A 38 -2.17 0.60 20.58
C LEU A 38 -0.68 0.82 20.31
N LEU A 39 -0.34 1.03 19.04
CA LEU A 39 1.03 1.36 18.62
C LEU A 39 1.16 2.88 18.48
N LEU A 40 2.00 3.50 19.30
CA LEU A 40 2.29 4.93 19.29
C LEU A 40 3.72 5.20 18.79
N GLY A 41 3.92 6.32 18.09
CA GLY A 41 5.22 6.73 17.58
C GLY A 41 5.11 7.85 16.57
N ALA A 42 6.22 8.51 16.25
CA ALA A 42 6.29 9.58 15.24
C ALA A 42 5.78 9.12 13.86
N GLY A 43 5.39 10.07 13.00
CA GLY A 43 5.19 9.78 11.57
C GLY A 43 6.39 8.99 11.05
N GLU A 44 6.14 7.96 10.23
CA GLU A 44 7.20 7.12 9.63
C GLU A 44 7.90 6.09 10.53
N SER A 45 7.56 5.99 11.81
CA SER A 45 8.21 5.07 12.76
C SER A 45 7.98 3.56 12.52
N GLY A 46 7.46 3.15 11.36
CA GLY A 46 7.24 1.74 11.02
C GLY A 46 6.05 1.06 11.71
N LYS A 47 5.15 1.79 12.38
CA LYS A 47 3.95 1.20 13.04
C LYS A 47 3.11 0.34 12.09
N SER A 48 2.85 0.87 10.90
CA SER A 48 2.10 0.17 9.86
C SER A 48 2.84 -1.09 9.39
N THR A 49 4.18 -1.06 9.35
CA THR A 49 5.03 -2.20 9.04
C THR A 49 4.89 -3.31 10.09
N VAL A 50 4.83 -2.97 11.38
CA VAL A 50 4.64 -3.93 12.48
C VAL A 50 3.27 -4.63 12.38
N LEU A 51 2.18 -3.88 12.14
CA LEU A 51 0.86 -4.50 11.92
C LEU A 51 0.87 -5.44 10.71
N LYS A 52 1.49 -5.01 9.61
CA LYS A 52 1.58 -5.81 8.37
C LYS A 52 2.37 -7.09 8.56
N GLN A 53 3.43 -7.07 9.38
CA GLN A 53 4.18 -8.26 9.77
C GLN A 53 3.36 -9.19 10.66
N MET A 54 2.62 -8.63 11.63
CA MET A 54 1.74 -9.42 12.49
C MET A 54 0.66 -10.15 11.67
N LYS A 55 0.08 -9.48 10.66
CA LYS A 55 -0.87 -10.11 9.73
C LYS A 55 -0.22 -11.21 8.90
N LEU A 56 1.00 -11.00 8.40
CA LEU A 56 1.75 -11.99 7.62
C LEU A 56 1.98 -13.29 8.42
N ILE A 57 2.35 -13.16 9.70
CA ILE A 57 2.69 -14.30 10.58
C ILE A 57 1.44 -15.03 11.08
N HIS A 58 0.35 -14.31 11.41
CA HIS A 58 -0.79 -14.89 12.11
C HIS A 58 -2.04 -15.15 11.26
N HIS A 59 -2.18 -14.51 10.09
CA HIS A 59 -3.41 -14.60 9.27
C HIS A 59 -3.17 -15.24 7.89
N GLY A 60 -2.09 -16.02 7.73
CA GLY A 60 -1.85 -16.81 6.51
C GLY A 60 -1.40 -15.99 5.28
N GLY A 61 -0.97 -14.74 5.48
CA GLY A 61 -0.50 -13.86 4.41
C GLY A 61 -1.58 -12.92 3.85
N TYR A 62 -1.38 -12.45 2.63
CA TYR A 62 -2.30 -11.55 1.92
C TYR A 62 -3.04 -12.31 0.82
N ASN A 63 -4.34 -12.09 0.72
CA ASN A 63 -5.19 -12.62 -0.35
C ASN A 63 -4.82 -11.98 -1.70
N ASP A 64 -5.14 -12.64 -2.80
CA ASP A 64 -4.79 -12.16 -4.15
C ASP A 64 -5.40 -10.78 -4.45
N ASN A 65 -6.63 -10.52 -3.99
CA ASN A 65 -7.26 -9.21 -4.12
C ASN A 65 -6.50 -8.11 -3.35
N GLU A 66 -6.00 -8.41 -2.15
CA GLU A 66 -5.21 -7.43 -1.38
C GLU A 66 -3.86 -7.18 -2.05
N ARG A 67 -3.25 -8.23 -2.60
CA ARG A 67 -2.01 -8.12 -3.37
C ARG A 67 -2.19 -7.25 -4.60
N GLU A 68 -3.31 -7.36 -5.30
CA GLU A 68 -3.70 -6.49 -6.43
C GLU A 68 -3.69 -5.03 -6.01
N SER A 69 -4.41 -4.68 -4.93
CA SER A 69 -4.47 -3.31 -4.41
C SER A 69 -3.09 -2.78 -4.02
N TYR A 70 -2.21 -3.62 -3.46
CA TYR A 70 -0.85 -3.20 -3.16
C TYR A 70 0.01 -2.96 -4.40
N LYS A 71 -0.23 -3.63 -5.54
CA LYS A 71 0.53 -3.37 -6.78
C LYS A 71 0.35 -1.94 -7.24
N GLU A 72 -0.89 -1.45 -7.29
CA GLU A 72 -1.22 -0.08 -7.69
C GLU A 72 -0.49 0.94 -6.79
N ILE A 73 -0.53 0.71 -5.48
CA ILE A 73 0.17 1.55 -4.50
C ILE A 73 1.69 1.52 -4.72
N ILE A 74 2.28 0.35 -5.00
CA ILE A 74 3.72 0.23 -5.29
C ILE A 74 4.07 1.02 -6.56
N PHE A 75 3.28 0.89 -7.63
CA PHE A 75 3.52 1.58 -8.89
C PHE A 75 3.41 3.10 -8.73
N SER A 76 2.35 3.56 -8.07
CA SER A 76 2.17 4.97 -7.73
C SER A 76 3.35 5.50 -6.88
N ASN A 77 3.76 4.78 -5.84
CA ASN A 77 4.92 5.16 -5.01
C ASN A 77 6.22 5.19 -5.80
N THR A 78 6.41 4.28 -6.77
CA THR A 78 7.60 4.23 -7.62
C THR A 78 7.69 5.47 -8.50
N VAL A 79 6.59 5.83 -9.19
CA VAL A 79 6.53 7.02 -10.05
C VAL A 79 6.66 8.30 -9.24
N GLN A 80 5.98 8.40 -8.10
CA GLN A 80 6.11 9.55 -7.18
C GLN A 80 7.56 9.71 -6.70
N SER A 81 8.21 8.62 -6.30
CA SER A 81 9.61 8.66 -5.85
C SER A 81 10.55 9.10 -6.97
N MET A 82 10.33 8.63 -8.21
CA MET A 82 11.14 9.04 -9.34
C MET A 82 10.93 10.52 -9.69
N ARG A 83 9.68 11.01 -9.68
CA ARG A 83 9.38 12.43 -9.87
C ARG A 83 10.05 13.30 -8.79
N ALA A 84 9.96 12.90 -7.52
CA ALA A 84 10.60 13.63 -6.43
C ALA A 84 12.11 13.78 -6.63
N ILE A 85 12.79 12.74 -7.14
CA ILE A 85 14.22 12.82 -7.48
C ILE A 85 14.45 13.80 -8.64
N LEU A 86 13.66 13.69 -9.72
CA LEU A 86 13.78 14.57 -10.90
C LEU A 86 13.53 16.04 -10.58
N ASP A 87 12.62 16.33 -9.65
CA ASP A 87 12.31 17.68 -9.17
C ASP A 87 13.40 18.20 -8.23
N ALA A 88 14.09 17.32 -7.50
CA ALA A 88 15.20 17.67 -6.62
C ALA A 88 16.53 17.89 -7.38
N LEU A 89 16.72 17.30 -8.57
CA LEU A 89 17.97 17.42 -9.34
C LEU A 89 18.46 18.87 -9.51
N PRO A 90 17.63 19.86 -9.93
CA PRO A 90 18.06 21.25 -10.04
C PRO A 90 18.49 21.87 -8.71
N SER A 91 17.85 21.49 -7.60
CA SER A 91 18.19 22.01 -6.27
C SER A 91 19.50 21.46 -5.71
N LEU A 92 19.97 20.33 -6.26
CA LEU A 92 21.22 19.68 -5.86
C LEU A 92 22.40 20.04 -6.79
N ASP A 93 22.18 20.95 -7.76
CA ASP A 93 23.09 21.27 -8.85
C ASP A 93 23.50 20.04 -9.69
N LEU A 94 22.58 19.08 -9.83
CA LEU A 94 22.76 17.86 -10.62
C LEU A 94 21.97 17.96 -11.92
N SER A 95 22.62 17.62 -13.04
CA SER A 95 21.99 17.61 -14.35
C SER A 95 21.87 16.18 -14.87
N LEU A 96 20.67 15.83 -15.34
CA LEU A 96 20.40 14.57 -16.00
C LEU A 96 21.14 14.52 -17.35
N ASN A 97 21.53 13.34 -17.81
CA ASN A 97 22.05 13.19 -19.16
C ASN A 97 20.98 13.59 -20.20
N PRO A 98 21.31 14.41 -21.23
CA PRO A 98 20.34 14.83 -22.26
C PRO A 98 19.65 13.67 -22.99
N SER A 99 20.30 12.51 -23.08
CA SER A 99 19.69 11.29 -23.65
C SER A 99 18.47 10.78 -22.86
N ASN A 100 18.33 11.19 -21.60
CA ASN A 100 17.22 10.84 -20.73
C ASN A 100 16.13 11.93 -20.68
N ASP A 101 16.25 13.05 -21.39
CA ASP A 101 15.25 14.14 -21.36
C ASP A 101 13.88 13.68 -21.86
N ALA A 102 13.85 12.86 -22.91
CA ALA A 102 12.60 12.26 -23.39
C ALA A 102 11.96 11.34 -22.32
N ARG A 103 12.77 10.54 -21.62
CA ARG A 103 12.30 9.66 -20.52
C ARG A 103 11.78 10.47 -19.35
N ARG A 104 12.46 11.57 -19.02
CA ARG A 104 12.04 12.52 -17.98
C ARG A 104 10.68 13.11 -18.30
N ALA A 105 10.48 13.57 -19.54
CA ALA A 105 9.19 14.12 -19.98
C ALA A 105 8.07 13.08 -19.87
N THR A 106 8.32 11.83 -20.25
CA THR A 106 7.34 10.73 -20.10
C THR A 106 6.92 10.54 -18.64
N ILE A 107 7.87 10.48 -17.69
CA ILE A 107 7.55 10.29 -16.27
C ILE A 107 6.83 11.51 -15.69
N LEU A 108 7.23 12.72 -16.09
CA LEU A 108 6.57 13.96 -15.65
C LEU A 108 5.18 14.14 -16.24
N ALA A 109 4.85 13.50 -17.36
CA ALA A 109 3.50 13.52 -17.93
C ALA A 109 2.53 12.54 -17.24
N LEU A 110 3.03 11.56 -16.49
CA LEU A 110 2.18 10.57 -15.81
C LEU A 110 1.41 11.18 -14.62
N PRO A 111 0.18 10.69 -14.34
CA PRO A 111 -0.52 11.03 -13.12
C PRO A 111 0.20 10.43 -11.90
N LEU A 112 0.07 11.10 -10.73
CA LEU A 112 0.69 10.66 -9.47
C LEU A 112 0.04 9.37 -8.93
N GLN A 113 -1.23 9.15 -9.24
CA GLN A 113 -1.97 7.93 -8.94
C GLN A 113 -2.19 7.18 -10.25
N LEU A 114 -1.66 5.97 -10.32
CA LEU A 114 -1.81 5.08 -11.46
C LEU A 114 -2.80 3.98 -11.06
N GLU A 115 -3.95 3.95 -11.71
CA GLU A 115 -4.94 2.87 -11.62
C GLU A 115 -4.68 1.88 -12.74
N VAL A 116 -3.53 1.19 -12.68
CA VAL A 116 -3.13 0.20 -13.70
C VAL A 116 -2.71 -1.11 -13.04
N ASP A 117 -3.28 -2.22 -13.53
CA ASP A 117 -2.93 -3.58 -13.11
C ASP A 117 -1.50 -3.97 -13.47
N VAL A 118 -1.00 -3.41 -14.58
CA VAL A 118 0.33 -3.70 -15.12
C VAL A 118 1.03 -2.39 -15.46
N MET A 119 2.25 -2.24 -14.96
CA MET A 119 3.10 -1.10 -15.32
C MET A 119 3.44 -1.16 -16.83
N PRO A 120 3.11 -0.12 -17.61
CA PRO A 120 3.49 -0.04 -19.01
C PRO A 120 5.01 -0.16 -19.21
N ARG A 121 5.43 -0.91 -20.25
CA ARG A 121 6.86 -1.22 -20.47
C ARG A 121 7.68 0.03 -20.78
N ASP A 122 7.12 0.96 -21.52
CA ASP A 122 7.69 2.28 -21.80
C ASP A 122 8.00 3.08 -20.52
N VAL A 123 7.11 3.03 -19.53
CA VAL A 123 7.31 3.68 -18.23
C VAL A 123 8.39 2.96 -17.43
N ALA A 124 8.35 1.62 -17.38
CA ALA A 124 9.37 0.82 -16.70
C ALA A 124 10.77 1.05 -17.29
N ASP A 125 10.88 1.06 -18.62
CA ASP A 125 12.13 1.32 -19.34
C ASP A 125 12.61 2.77 -19.14
N SER A 126 11.68 3.73 -19.06
CA SER A 126 12.00 5.14 -18.76
C SER A 126 12.59 5.28 -17.35
N ILE A 127 11.94 4.69 -16.34
CA ILE A 127 12.43 4.68 -14.95
C ILE A 127 13.79 3.97 -14.86
N LYS A 128 13.96 2.84 -15.55
CA LYS A 128 15.22 2.10 -15.58
C LYS A 128 16.36 2.89 -16.24
N GLY A 129 16.07 3.57 -17.34
CA GLY A 129 17.05 4.42 -18.03
C GLY A 129 17.53 5.56 -17.14
N ILE A 130 16.59 6.23 -16.46
CA ILE A 130 16.89 7.32 -15.52
C ILE A 130 17.61 6.80 -14.26
N TRP A 131 17.23 5.64 -13.73
CA TRP A 131 17.89 5.05 -12.56
C TRP A 131 19.37 4.71 -12.80
N ASN A 132 19.74 4.40 -14.05
CA ASN A 132 21.12 4.15 -14.42
C ASN A 132 21.97 5.43 -14.55
N ASP A 133 21.35 6.60 -14.56
CA ASP A 133 22.03 7.88 -14.65
C ASP A 133 22.84 8.17 -13.36
N PRO A 134 24.13 8.56 -13.47
CA PRO A 134 24.94 8.87 -12.30
C PRO A 134 24.39 10.05 -11.48
N ALA A 135 23.75 11.04 -12.12
CA ALA A 135 23.15 12.18 -11.41
C ALA A 135 22.01 11.72 -10.49
N VAL A 136 21.22 10.74 -10.93
CA VAL A 136 20.10 10.18 -10.16
C VAL A 136 20.60 9.35 -8.99
N LYS A 137 21.66 8.56 -9.19
CA LYS A 137 22.30 7.81 -8.10
C LYS A 137 22.89 8.74 -7.05
N GLU A 138 23.50 9.84 -7.47
CA GLU A 138 24.03 10.85 -6.56
C GLU A 138 22.92 11.60 -5.81
N ALA A 139 21.82 11.93 -6.49
CA ALA A 139 20.64 12.52 -5.84
C ALA A 139 20.07 11.58 -4.77
N VAL A 140 19.99 10.27 -5.04
CA VAL A 140 19.55 9.29 -4.03
C VAL A 140 20.53 9.16 -2.86
N ARG A 141 21.85 9.30 -3.10
CA ARG A 141 22.84 9.37 -2.01
C ARG A 141 22.60 10.59 -1.10
N ARG A 142 22.15 11.70 -1.69
CA ARG A 142 21.75 12.95 -1.04
C ARG A 142 20.25 13.00 -0.69
N SER A 143 19.56 11.86 -0.65
CA SER A 143 18.13 11.76 -0.32
C SER A 143 17.73 12.29 1.05
N ARG A 144 18.68 12.68 1.92
CA ARG A 144 18.40 13.38 3.18
C ARG A 144 18.06 14.86 2.99
N GLU A 145 18.42 15.44 1.85
CA GLU A 145 18.19 16.86 1.54
C GLU A 145 16.77 17.12 0.99
N PHE A 146 16.04 16.07 0.63
CA PHE A 146 14.65 16.14 0.16
C PHE A 146 13.84 14.96 0.70
N GLN A 147 12.51 15.00 0.56
CA GLN A 147 11.66 13.89 1.02
C GLN A 147 11.60 12.79 -0.05
N LEU A 148 12.44 11.75 0.12
CA LEU A 148 12.36 10.52 -0.67
C LEU A 148 11.80 9.37 0.17
N ASN A 149 11.00 8.51 -0.46
CA ASN A 149 10.53 7.29 0.19
C ASN A 149 11.71 6.31 0.41
N ASP A 150 11.89 5.82 1.63
CA ASP A 150 12.93 4.84 2.00
C ASP A 150 12.92 3.59 1.10
N SER A 151 11.74 3.20 0.60
CA SER A 151 11.56 2.02 -0.24
C SER A 151 11.83 2.28 -1.74
N ALA A 152 12.13 3.53 -2.13
CA ALA A 152 12.33 3.93 -3.53
C ALA A 152 13.42 3.10 -4.22
N VAL A 153 14.59 2.93 -3.56
CA VAL A 153 15.72 2.15 -4.10
C VAL A 153 15.33 0.71 -4.38
N TYR A 154 14.54 0.11 -3.48
CA TYR A 154 14.04 -1.24 -3.65
C TYR A 154 13.10 -1.34 -4.86
N TYR A 155 12.20 -0.38 -5.03
CA TYR A 155 11.28 -0.35 -6.17
C TYR A 155 12.03 -0.22 -7.50
N PHE A 156 13.02 0.68 -7.60
CA PHE A 156 13.79 0.86 -8.83
C PHE A 156 14.61 -0.38 -9.20
N ASN A 157 15.24 -1.03 -8.23
CA ASN A 157 15.98 -2.27 -8.47
C ASN A 157 15.06 -3.46 -8.83
N SER A 158 13.80 -3.41 -8.41
CA SER A 158 12.83 -4.48 -8.66
C SER A 158 11.95 -4.24 -9.89
N ILE A 159 12.18 -3.15 -10.64
CA ILE A 159 11.27 -2.74 -11.71
C ILE A 159 11.15 -3.74 -12.86
N ASP A 160 12.24 -4.44 -13.19
CA ASP A 160 12.24 -5.52 -14.19
C ASP A 160 11.36 -6.69 -13.76
N ARG A 161 11.30 -6.97 -12.45
CA ARG A 161 10.46 -8.03 -11.88
C ARG A 161 8.99 -7.60 -11.84
N MET A 162 8.74 -6.32 -11.59
CA MET A 162 7.41 -5.73 -11.51
C MET A 162 6.74 -5.55 -12.87
N SER A 163 7.51 -5.28 -13.92
CA SER A 163 7.04 -5.12 -15.31
C SER A 163 6.92 -6.45 -16.08
N GLY A 164 7.30 -7.57 -15.46
CA GLY A 164 7.19 -8.90 -16.05
C GLY A 164 5.78 -9.51 -15.96
N PRO A 165 5.42 -10.44 -16.86
CA PRO A 165 4.09 -11.09 -16.89
C PRO A 165 3.80 -11.98 -15.66
N VAL A 166 4.80 -12.29 -14.83
CA VAL A 166 4.66 -13.12 -13.61
C VAL A 166 4.70 -12.23 -12.36
N CYS A 167 3.89 -11.17 -12.34
CA CYS A 167 3.83 -10.23 -11.23
C CYS A 167 3.21 -10.85 -9.95
N SER A 168 2.40 -11.92 -10.07
CA SER A 168 1.62 -12.52 -8.97
C SER A 168 2.45 -13.21 -7.85
N ARG A 169 3.68 -13.66 -8.14
CA ARG A 169 4.56 -14.33 -7.15
C ARG A 169 5.64 -13.43 -6.57
N ALA A 170 5.87 -12.25 -7.12
CA ALA A 170 7.01 -11.39 -6.75
C ALA A 170 6.70 -10.41 -5.62
N ILE A 171 5.49 -10.45 -5.05
CA ILE A 171 5.02 -9.45 -4.08
C ILE A 171 5.50 -9.83 -2.66
N GLY A 172 6.82 -9.89 -2.48
CA GLY A 172 7.46 -9.76 -1.18
C GLY A 172 7.28 -8.40 -0.46
N PRO A 173 6.89 -7.26 -1.10
CA PRO A 173 7.00 -5.96 -0.45
C PRO A 173 5.69 -5.36 0.07
N VAL A 174 4.62 -6.15 0.30
CA VAL A 174 3.41 -5.62 0.96
C VAL A 174 3.75 -4.92 2.29
N VAL A 175 4.78 -5.42 2.97
CA VAL A 175 5.34 -4.88 4.21
C VAL A 175 5.88 -3.44 4.04
N PHE A 176 6.43 -3.12 2.86
CA PHE A 176 7.09 -1.86 2.56
C PHE A 176 6.14 -0.81 1.95
N THR A 177 4.96 -1.21 1.48
CA THR A 177 3.97 -0.23 1.00
C THR A 177 3.49 0.65 2.15
N ARG A 178 3.84 1.94 2.08
CA ARG A 178 3.22 2.95 2.91
C ARG A 178 1.87 3.30 2.29
N GLU A 179 0.80 3.01 3.04
CA GLU A 179 -0.54 3.49 2.71
C GLU A 179 -0.76 4.75 3.54
N ARG A 180 -0.92 5.90 2.87
CA ARG A 180 -1.30 7.14 3.56
C ARG A 180 -2.75 6.98 4.02
N ARG A 181 -2.96 6.65 5.30
CA ARG A 181 -4.28 6.86 5.91
C ARG A 181 -4.50 8.37 6.01
N ILE A 182 -5.50 8.85 5.28
CA ILE A 182 -6.09 10.17 5.49
C ILE A 182 -6.73 10.13 6.88
N SER A 183 -6.41 11.12 7.70
CA SER A 183 -6.96 11.29 9.04
C SER A 183 -8.37 11.83 9.00
#